data_AF-A0A955D7B3-F1
#
_entry.id   AF-A0A955D7B3-F1
#
_cell.length_a   1.000
_cell.length_b   1.000
_cell.length_c   1.000
_cell.angle_alpha   90.00
_cell.angle_beta   90.00
_cell.angle_gamma   90.00
#
_symmetry.space_group_name_H-M   'P 1'
#
loop_
_entity.id
_entity.type
_entity.pdbx_description
1 polymer ?
#
loop_
_entity_poly.entity_id
_entity_poly.type
_entity_poly.pdbx_seq_one_letter_code
_entity_poly.pdbx_strand_id
1 'polypeptide(L)' 'MLTLGSSMGEVIPVVAIACTAGVAVISIIMGTVTSATKTRQRERTKRELAAYVAEGSMTPDEAERILKAEPEGGACGKK' A
#
# COMPACT_ATOMS: atom_id res chain seq x y z
N MET A 1 45.74 16.96 18.02
CA MET A 1 44.29 17.18 17.90
C MET A 1 43.83 16.77 16.51
N LEU A 2 43.49 15.49 16.31
CA LEU A 2 42.92 14.91 15.09
C LEU A 2 42.20 13.62 15.51
N THR A 3 40.93 13.70 15.92
CA THR A 3 40.16 12.51 16.36
C THR A 3 38.64 12.60 16.15
N LEU A 4 38.08 13.72 15.66
CA LEU A 4 36.66 13.82 15.32
C LEU A 4 36.37 13.57 13.81
N GLY A 5 37.34 13.84 12.93
CA GLY A 5 37.15 13.71 11.47
C GLY A 5 37.16 12.27 10.95
N SER A 6 37.99 11.39 11.52
CA SER A 6 38.10 9.98 11.08
C SER A 6 36.86 9.16 11.46
N SER A 7 36.26 9.45 12.62
CA SER A 7 35.06 8.76 13.10
C SER A 7 33.82 9.13 12.29
N MET A 8 33.68 10.39 11.86
CA MET A 8 32.54 10.79 11.02
C MET A 8 32.63 10.20 9.60
N GLY A 9 33.82 10.09 9.02
CA GLY A 9 34.01 9.52 7.67
C GLY A 9 33.57 8.07 7.53
N GLU A 10 33.71 7.26 8.59
CA GLU A 10 33.28 5.85 8.61
C GLU A 10 31.83 5.68 9.09
N VAL A 11 31.34 6.55 9.99
CA VAL A 11 29.96 6.49 10.50
C VAL A 11 28.94 6.92 9.43
N ILE A 12 29.26 7.90 8.58
CA ILE A 12 28.35 8.38 7.52
C ILE A 12 27.90 7.25 6.57
N PRO A 13 28.79 6.43 5.97
CA PRO A 13 28.35 5.35 5.08
C PRO A 13 27.58 4.25 5.81
N VAL A 14 27.97 3.89 7.04
CA VAL A 14 27.27 2.87 7.84
C VAL A 14 25.84 3.31 8.18
N VAL A 15 25.66 4.55 8.61
CA VAL A 15 24.35 5.13 8.92
C VAL A 15 23.49 5.24 7.65
N ALA A 16 24.07 5.63 6.52
CA ALA A 16 23.35 5.71 5.25
C ALA A 16 22.81 4.34 4.80
N ILE A 17 23.62 3.27 4.90
CA ILE A 17 23.20 1.91 4.55
C ILE A 17 22.12 1.42 5.52
N ALA A 18 22.29 1.64 6.83
CA ALA A 18 21.32 1.21 7.83
C ALA A 18 19.95 1.89 7.65
N CYS A 19 19.94 3.21 7.42
CA CYS A 19 18.69 3.96 7.21
C CYS A 19 17.98 3.56 5.91
N THR A 20 18.72 3.41 4.81
CA THR A 20 18.11 3.03 3.51
C THR A 20 17.59 1.60 3.52
N ALA A 21 18.31 0.67 4.13
CA ALA A 21 17.83 -0.70 4.33
C ALA A 21 16.56 -0.73 5.20
N GLY A 22 16.52 0.05 6.28
CA GLY A 22 15.33 0.16 7.14
C GLY A 22 14.09 0.66 6.38
N VAL A 23 14.24 1.75 5.60
CA VAL A 23 13.14 2.30 4.79
C VAL A 23 12.68 1.31 3.72
N ALA A 24 13.61 0.58 3.10
CA ALA A 24 13.28 -0.45 2.09
C ALA A 24 12.44 -1.60 2.69
N VAL A 25 12.78 -2.07 3.89
CA VAL A 25 12.01 -3.13 4.55
C VAL A 25 10.60 -2.65 4.88
N ILE A 26 10.47 -1.44 5.42
CA ILE A 26 9.16 -0.87 5.78
C ILE A 26 8.27 -0.69 4.53
N SER A 27 8.84 -0.21 3.43
CA SER A 27 8.07 0.00 2.19
C SER A 27 7.57 -1.30 1.58
N ILE A 28 8.37 -2.37 1.63
CA ILE A 28 7.97 -3.72 1.17
C ILE A 28 6.81 -4.25 2.04
N ILE A 29 6.91 -4.11 3.36
CA ILE A 29 5.85 -4.57 4.28
C ILE A 29 4.56 -3.78 4.01
N MET A 30 4.64 -2.45 3.90
CA MET A 30 3.46 -1.64 3.56
C MET A 30 2.85 -2.01 2.20
N GLY A 31 3.70 -2.29 1.20
CA GLY A 31 3.24 -2.72 -0.12
C GLY A 31 2.47 -4.05 -0.08
N THR A 32 2.98 -5.02 0.68
CA THR A 32 2.33 -6.34 0.82
C THR A 32 1.02 -6.26 1.60
N VAL A 33 1.00 -5.54 2.73
CA VAL A 33 -0.22 -5.34 3.55
C VAL A 33 -1.30 -4.62 2.77
N THR A 34 -0.93 -3.56 2.03
CA THR A 34 -1.88 -2.80 1.21
C THR A 34 -2.48 -3.68 0.12
N SER A 35 -1.66 -4.49 -0.54
CA SER A 35 -2.11 -5.39 -1.61
C SER A 35 -3.04 -6.48 -1.07
N ALA A 36 -2.69 -7.11 0.06
CA ALA A 36 -3.53 -8.12 0.71
C ALA A 36 -4.88 -7.54 1.16
N THR A 37 -4.86 -6.33 1.72
CA THR A 37 -6.08 -5.63 2.17
C THR A 37 -6.98 -5.29 0.98
N LYS A 38 -6.42 -4.79 -0.14
CA LYS A 38 -7.19 -4.50 -1.35
C LYS A 38 -7.92 -5.74 -1.88
N THR A 39 -7.26 -6.89 -1.93
CA THR A 39 -7.88 -8.15 -2.36
C THR A 39 -9.03 -8.55 -1.45
N ARG A 40 -8.81 -8.52 -0.13
CA ARG A 40 -9.86 -8.84 0.86
C ARG A 40 -11.06 -7.90 0.78
N GLN A 41 -10.82 -6.60 0.62
CA GLN A 41 -11.89 -5.61 0.48
C GLN A 41 -12.69 -5.86 -0.81
N ARG A 42 -12.03 -6.15 -1.95
CA ARG A 42 -12.72 -6.50 -3.19
C ARG A 42 -13.60 -7.74 -3.06
N GLU A 43 -13.11 -8.78 -2.40
CA GLU A 43 -13.91 -9.99 -2.15
C GLU A 43 -15.10 -9.71 -1.23
N ARG A 44 -14.88 -8.92 -0.17
CA ARG A 44 -15.94 -8.50 0.75
C ARG A 44 -17.01 -7.68 0.04
N THR A 45 -16.62 -6.65 -0.71
CA THR A 45 -17.55 -5.82 -1.48
C THR A 45 -18.35 -6.66 -2.48
N LYS A 46 -17.74 -7.63 -3.17
CA LYS A 46 -18.49 -8.54 -4.06
C LYS A 46 -19.59 -9.32 -3.32
N ARG A 47 -19.31 -9.81 -2.11
CA ARG A 47 -20.30 -10.53 -1.29
C ARG A 47 -21.41 -9.62 -0.78
N GLU A 48 -21.06 -8.41 -0.35
CA GLU A 48 -22.02 -7.41 0.11
C GLU A 48 -22.93 -6.95 -1.02
N LEU A 49 -22.38 -6.68 -2.21
CA LEU A 49 -23.17 -6.33 -3.39
C LEU A 49 -24.12 -7.47 -3.81
N ALA A 50 -23.67 -8.72 -3.74
CA ALA A 50 -24.53 -9.87 -4.02
C ALA A 50 -25.71 -9.96 -3.02
N ALA A 51 -25.46 -9.65 -1.74
CA ALA A 51 -26.52 -9.59 -0.74
C ALA A 51 -27.50 -8.45 -1.03
N TYR A 52 -27.03 -7.24 -1.34
CA TYR A 52 -27.89 -6.10 -1.67
C TYR A 52 -28.76 -6.34 -2.92
N VAL A 53 -28.21 -7.02 -3.92
CA VAL A 53 -28.97 -7.44 -5.11
C VAL A 53 -30.02 -8.50 -4.75
N ALA A 54 -29.69 -9.47 -3.89
CA ALA A 54 -30.62 -10.50 -3.43
C ALA A 54 -31.73 -9.94 -2.53
N GLU A 55 -31.42 -8.92 -1.72
CA GLU A 55 -32.36 -8.18 -0.88
C GLU A 55 -33.22 -7.19 -1.69
N GLY A 56 -32.83 -6.90 -2.94
CA GLY A 56 -33.51 -5.95 -3.82
C GLY A 56 -33.27 -4.49 -3.47
N SER A 57 -32.31 -4.18 -2.59
CA SER A 57 -31.92 -2.81 -2.23
C SER A 57 -31.01 -2.13 -3.26
N MET A 58 -30.50 -2.91 -4.22
CA MET A 58 -29.67 -2.44 -5.33
C MET A 58 -29.98 -3.24 -6.60
N THR A 59 -29.94 -2.58 -7.76
CA THR A 59 -30.11 -3.29 -9.05
C THR A 59 -28.82 -4.01 -9.49
N PRO A 60 -28.92 -5.12 -10.23
CA PRO A 60 -27.75 -5.80 -10.79
C PRO A 60 -26.85 -4.88 -11.63
N ASP A 61 -27.45 -3.99 -12.43
CA ASP A 61 -26.73 -3.02 -13.27
C ASP A 61 -25.95 -1.98 -12.45
N GLU A 62 -26.46 -1.57 -11.29
CA GLU A 62 -25.73 -0.70 -10.35
C GLU A 62 -24.57 -1.45 -9.69
N ALA A 63 -24.79 -2.68 -9.25
CA ALA A 63 -23.74 -3.52 -8.68
C ALA A 63 -22.61 -3.77 -9.69
N GLU A 64 -22.94 -4.02 -10.97
CA GLU A 64 -21.95 -4.17 -12.04
C GLU A 64 -21.13 -2.88 -12.25
N ARG A 65 -21.78 -1.71 -12.22
CA ARG A 65 -21.11 -0.41 -12.33
C ARG A 65 -20.15 -0.16 -11.17
N ILE A 66 -20.53 -0.51 -9.95
CA ILE A 66 -19.66 -0.40 -8.76
C ILE A 66 -18.46 -1.35 -8.89
N LEU A 67 -18.67 -2.58 -9.36
CA LEU A 67 -17.58 -3.56 -9.56
C LEU A 67 -16.61 -3.15 -10.67
N LYS A 68 -17.10 -2.45 -11.69
CA LYS A 68 -16.30 -1.93 -12.82
C LYS A 68 -15.68 -0.56 -12.55
N ALA A 69 -16.08 0.14 -11.49
CA ALA A 69 -15.47 1.40 -11.11
C ALA A 69 -14.00 1.15 -10.72
N GLU A 70 -13.08 1.49 -11.62
CA GLU A 70 -11.67 1.55 -11.26
C GLU A 70 -11.45 2.74 -10.33
N PRO A 71 -10.78 2.56 -9.18
CA PRO A 71 -10.37 3.72 -8.40
C PRO A 71 -9.41 4.53 -9.26
N GLU A 72 -9.76 5.79 -9.55
CA GLU A 72 -8.84 6.71 -10.22
C GLU A 72 -7.50 6.63 -9.50
N GLY A 73 -6.44 6.34 -10.27
CA GLY A 73 -5.14 5.95 -9.75
C GLY A 73 -4.55 7.00 -8.82
N GLY A 74 -4.82 6.87 -7.53
CA GLY A 74 -4.14 7.55 -6.45
C GLY A 74 -2.70 7.07 -6.38
N ALA A 75 -1.87 7.58 -7.30
CA ALA A 75 -0.44 7.42 -7.32
C ALA A 75 0.16 8.21 -6.14
N CYS A 76 -0.02 7.71 -4.91
CA CYS A 76 0.93 8.01 -3.86
C CYS A 76 2.17 7.12 -4.13
N GLY A 77 3.17 7.68 -4.81
CA GLY A 77 4.48 7.03 -4.98
C GLY A 77 5.09 6.99 -6.39
N LYS A 78 4.61 7.76 -7.38
CA LYS A 78 5.39 8.05 -8.60
C LYS A 78 5.80 9.51 -8.63
N LYS A 79 6.96 9.82 -8.05
CA LYS A 79 7.85 10.90 -8.50
C LYS A 79 9.27 10.40 -8.33
#